data_AF-A0A0R3TR66-F1
#
_entry.id   AF-A0A0R3TR66-F1
#
_cell.length_a   1.000
_cell.length_b   1.000
_cell.length_c   1.000
_cell.angle_alpha   90.00
_cell.angle_beta   90.00
_cell.angle_gamma   90.00
#
_symmetry.space_group_name_H-M   'P 1'
#
loop_
_entity.id
_entity.type
_entity.pdbx_description
1 polymer ?
#
loop_
_entity_poly.entity_id
_entity_poly.type
_entity_poly.pdbx_seq_one_letter_code
_entity_poly.pdbx_strand_id
1 'polypeptide(L)'
;MGCAKSSPAKMENRSLKPTLCNAGTPKRVGKRSSLTSDKPKRPPNAYVLFVQDNASLWSGDMATFSRKVADKWRKLDPKQKATYVNKAHGLMSNYKGSCPNSKCSDYLTFVCQSYKCLRTRHPDWTSQRIMDAIKDEYRRQRSSKK
;
A
#
# COMPACT_ATOMS: atom_id res chain seq x y z
N MET A 1 11.36 -22.54 42.35
CA MET A 1 12.02 -23.13 41.17
C MET A 1 12.41 -21.99 40.24
N GLY A 2 13.67 -21.57 40.33
CA GLY A 2 14.21 -20.47 39.53
C GLY A 2 15.09 -21.01 38.41
N CYS A 3 14.98 -20.43 37.23
CA CYS A 3 15.93 -20.65 36.15
C CYS A 3 16.46 -19.29 35.65
N ALA A 4 17.68 -19.03 36.12
CA ALA A 4 18.78 -18.23 35.57
C ALA A 4 18.47 -17.17 34.49
N LYS A 5 18.78 -15.92 34.87
CA LYS A 5 19.14 -14.83 33.95
C LYS A 5 20.59 -15.05 33.53
N SER A 6 20.85 -15.16 32.23
CA SER A 6 22.21 -15.10 31.67
C SER A 6 22.22 -14.15 30.47
N SER A 7 22.97 -13.07 30.60
CA SER A 7 23.55 -12.23 29.53
C SER A 7 25.00 -11.96 29.97
N PRO A 8 26.02 -11.79 29.10
CA PRO A 8 25.98 -10.93 27.91
C PRO A 8 26.78 -11.41 26.66
N ALA A 9 26.53 -10.70 25.56
CA ALA A 9 27.40 -10.33 24.43
C ALA A 9 28.43 -11.33 23.84
N LYS A 10 28.26 -11.64 22.54
CA LYS A 10 29.38 -11.61 21.59
C LYS A 10 28.96 -10.96 20.28
N MET A 11 29.63 -9.86 20.01
CA MET A 11 29.59 -9.00 18.84
C MET A 11 30.41 -9.67 17.74
N GLU A 12 29.82 -9.97 16.59
CA GLU A 12 30.59 -10.16 15.36
C GLU A 12 29.81 -9.66 14.14
N ASN A 13 30.27 -8.49 13.70
CA ASN A 13 30.28 -7.95 12.35
C ASN A 13 29.45 -8.69 11.28
N ARG A 14 28.29 -8.12 10.94
CA ARG A 14 27.81 -8.16 9.55
C ARG A 14 27.47 -6.75 9.12
N SER A 15 28.48 -6.11 8.53
CA SER A 15 28.39 -5.12 7.45
C SER A 15 26.96 -4.75 7.08
N LEU A 16 26.58 -3.52 7.45
CA LEU A 16 25.41 -2.83 6.91
C LEU A 16 25.55 -2.82 5.38
N LYS A 17 24.86 -3.75 4.71
CA LYS A 17 24.85 -3.77 3.25
C LYS A 17 24.16 -2.49 2.80
N PRO A 18 24.84 -1.64 2.00
CA PRO A 18 24.25 -0.42 1.50
C PRO A 18 23.00 -0.76 0.69
N THR A 19 21.96 0.01 0.96
CA THR A 19 20.69 0.03 0.25
C THR A 19 20.94 0.18 -1.24
N LEU A 20 21.00 -0.93 -1.98
CA LEU A 20 20.85 -0.89 -3.43
C LEU A 20 19.37 -0.67 -3.74
N CYS A 21 19.04 0.61 -3.82
CA CYS A 21 17.87 1.10 -4.50
C CYS A 21 17.83 0.61 -5.96
N ASN A 22 16.65 0.13 -6.36
CA ASN A 22 16.16 0.08 -7.73
C ASN A 22 16.93 -0.79 -8.74
N ALA A 23 16.90 -2.11 -8.55
CA ALA A 23 16.89 -3.03 -9.69
C ALA A 23 15.49 -3.00 -10.31
N GLY A 24 15.39 -2.58 -11.58
CA GLY A 24 14.14 -2.38 -12.30
C GLY A 24 13.18 -3.55 -12.15
N THR A 25 12.09 -3.33 -11.42
CA THR A 25 10.93 -4.22 -11.50
C THR A 25 10.49 -4.26 -12.96
N PRO A 26 10.30 -5.44 -13.59
CA PRO A 26 9.75 -5.49 -14.94
C PRO A 26 8.46 -4.68 -14.95
N LYS A 27 8.35 -3.73 -15.90
CA LYS A 27 7.12 -2.96 -16.09
C LYS A 27 5.99 -3.99 -16.19
N ARG A 28 5.11 -4.04 -15.18
CA ARG A 28 3.85 -4.77 -15.29
C ARG A 28 3.11 -4.13 -16.46
N VAL A 29 3.23 -4.70 -17.65
CA VAL A 29 2.28 -4.48 -18.74
C VAL A 29 1.01 -5.24 -18.36
N GLY A 30 0.39 -4.80 -17.27
CA GLY A 30 -0.95 -5.20 -16.92
C GLY A 30 -1.85 -4.42 -17.85
N LYS A 31 -2.24 -5.04 -18.97
CA LYS A 31 -3.41 -4.64 -19.75
C LYS A 31 -4.58 -4.70 -18.78
N ARG A 32 -4.86 -3.57 -18.09
CA ARG A 32 -6.05 -3.41 -17.26
C ARG A 32 -7.19 -3.26 -18.24
N SER A 33 -7.63 -4.40 -18.78
CA SER A 33 -8.88 -4.49 -19.53
C SER A 33 -9.93 -3.78 -18.68
N SER A 34 -10.71 -2.93 -19.34
CA SER A 34 -11.83 -2.20 -18.80
C SER A 34 -12.85 -3.17 -18.22
N LEU A 35 -12.60 -3.62 -17.00
CA LEU A 35 -13.55 -4.37 -16.17
C LEU A 35 -14.62 -3.38 -15.72
N THR A 36 -15.60 -3.20 -16.60
CA THR A 36 -16.91 -2.57 -16.42
C THR A 36 -16.92 -1.15 -15.81
N SER A 37 -17.55 -0.23 -16.53
CA SER A 37 -17.61 1.21 -16.22
C SER A 37 -18.38 1.54 -14.93
N ASP A 38 -18.86 0.54 -14.20
CA ASP A 38 -19.73 0.69 -13.01
C ASP A 38 -18.95 0.87 -11.71
N LYS A 39 -17.62 0.71 -11.73
CA LYS A 39 -16.79 0.92 -10.53
C LYS A 39 -16.50 2.41 -10.37
N PRO A 40 -16.80 3.02 -9.20
CA PRO A 40 -16.52 4.42 -9.00
C PRO A 40 -15.01 4.65 -9.11
N LYS A 41 -14.60 5.58 -9.98
CA LYS A 41 -13.20 5.94 -10.17
C LYS A 41 -12.65 6.49 -8.85
N ARG A 42 -11.38 6.19 -8.54
CA ARG A 42 -10.71 6.76 -7.37
C ARG A 42 -10.71 8.29 -7.47
N PRO A 43 -11.01 9.02 -6.39
CA PRO A 43 -11.00 10.47 -6.41
C PRO A 43 -9.59 11.01 -6.65
N PRO A 44 -9.46 12.22 -7.20
CA PRO A 44 -8.18 12.87 -7.44
C PRO A 44 -7.43 13.14 -6.13
N ASN A 45 -6.11 13.02 -6.17
CA ASN A 45 -5.26 13.41 -5.05
C ASN A 45 -5.01 14.94 -5.03
N ALA A 46 -4.35 15.44 -3.98
CA ALA A 46 -4.07 16.86 -3.80
C ALA A 46 -3.34 17.52 -4.98
N TYR A 47 -2.36 16.82 -5.55
CA TYR A 47 -1.62 17.30 -6.72
C TYR A 47 -2.49 17.35 -7.97
N VAL A 48 -3.33 16.33 -8.19
CA VAL A 48 -4.24 16.28 -9.34
C VAL A 48 -5.29 17.38 -9.26
N LEU A 49 -5.81 17.68 -8.07
CA LEU A 49 -6.69 18.84 -7.85
C LEU A 49 -5.99 20.15 -8.24
N PHE A 50 -4.75 20.33 -7.79
CA PHE A 50 -3.95 21.50 -8.16
C PHE A 50 -3.70 21.57 -9.66
N VAL A 51 -3.37 20.45 -10.31
CA VAL A 51 -3.19 20.39 -11.77
C VAL A 51 -4.47 20.77 -12.49
N GLN A 52 -5.63 20.27 -12.05
CA GLN A 52 -6.94 20.59 -12.62
C GLN A 52 -7.25 22.09 -12.54
N ASP A 53 -6.97 22.72 -11.40
CA ASP A 53 -7.15 24.16 -11.23
C ASP A 53 -6.23 24.99 -12.14
N ASN A 54 -5.02 24.49 -12.45
CA ASN A 54 -4.06 25.19 -13.32
C ASN A 54 -4.22 24.81 -14.80
N ALA A 55 -4.90 23.71 -15.13
CA ALA A 55 -5.04 23.20 -16.49
C ALA A 55 -5.96 24.07 -17.35
N SER A 56 -7.02 24.62 -16.75
CA SER A 56 -7.93 25.54 -17.44
C SER A 56 -7.27 26.85 -17.88
N LEU A 57 -6.16 27.21 -17.23
CA LEU A 57 -5.41 28.44 -17.51
C LEU A 57 -4.28 28.24 -18.54
N TRP A 58 -4.06 27.00 -19.00
CA TRP A 58 -2.94 26.67 -19.88
C TRP A 58 -3.39 26.36 -21.30
N SER A 59 -2.83 27.09 -22.28
CA SER A 59 -3.17 26.99 -23.70
C SER A 59 -1.99 26.53 -24.58
N GLY A 60 -1.08 25.71 -24.04
CA GLY A 60 0.10 25.19 -24.75
C GLY A 60 0.30 23.68 -24.62
N ASP A 61 1.49 23.21 -25.01
CA ASP A 61 1.84 21.79 -24.97
C ASP A 61 1.75 21.20 -23.55
N MET A 62 1.16 20.01 -23.45
CA MET A 62 0.90 19.31 -22.19
C MET A 62 2.20 18.82 -21.52
N ALA A 63 3.25 18.53 -22.29
CA ALA A 63 4.53 18.11 -21.71
C ALA A 63 5.27 19.27 -21.04
N THR A 64 5.14 20.49 -21.57
CA THR A 64 5.67 21.71 -20.93
C THR A 64 4.84 22.12 -19.71
N PHE A 65 3.51 22.02 -19.81
CA PHE A 65 2.58 22.26 -18.71
C PHE A 65 2.90 21.38 -17.50
N SER A 66 3.01 20.07 -17.72
CA SER A 66 3.23 19.09 -16.65
C SER A 66 4.51 19.39 -15.87
N ARG A 67 5.58 19.79 -16.57
CA ARG A 67 6.85 20.20 -15.94
C ARG A 67 6.68 21.46 -15.10
N LYS A 68 6.08 22.51 -15.67
CA LYS A 68 5.88 23.79 -14.98
C LYS A 68 4.98 23.65 -13.75
N VAL A 69 3.91 22.87 -13.83
CA VAL A 69 3.00 22.62 -12.71
C VAL A 69 3.66 21.77 -11.63
N ALA A 70 4.48 20.78 -12.00
CA ALA A 70 5.26 20.00 -11.04
C ALA A 70 6.24 20.91 -10.26
N ASP A 71 6.94 21.81 -10.95
CA ASP A 71 7.85 22.76 -10.31
C ASP A 71 7.11 23.76 -9.41
N LYS A 72 5.96 24.26 -9.86
CA LYS A 72 5.10 25.14 -9.07
C LYS A 72 4.58 24.45 -7.80
N TRP A 73 4.20 23.18 -7.89
CA TRP A 73 3.75 22.38 -6.75
C TRP A 73 4.86 22.12 -5.72
N ARG A 74 6.11 21.92 -6.19
CA ARG A 74 7.28 21.75 -5.32
C ARG A 74 7.63 23.03 -4.57
N LYS A 75 7.45 24.19 -5.20
CA LYS A 75 7.71 25.52 -4.63
C LYS A 75 6.53 26.11 -3.86
N LEU A 76 5.37 25.44 -3.87
CA LEU A 76 4.16 25.91 -3.21
C LEU A 76 4.34 25.90 -1.69
N ASP A 77 3.83 26.95 -1.04
CA ASP A 77 3.86 27.06 0.41
C ASP A 77 3.10 25.88 1.09
N PRO A 78 3.62 25.32 2.19
CA PRO A 78 2.96 24.24 2.92
C PRO A 78 1.51 24.53 3.32
N LYS A 79 1.14 25.79 3.61
CA LYS A 79 -0.24 26.15 3.98
C LYS A 79 -1.18 26.00 2.79
N GLN A 80 -0.76 26.46 1.61
CA GLN A 80 -1.52 26.31 0.38
C GLN A 80 -1.63 24.83 -0.03
N LYS A 81 -0.54 24.09 0.13
CA LYS A 81 -0.51 22.64 -0.12
C LYS A 81 -1.45 21.88 0.82
N ALA A 82 -1.51 22.26 2.10
CA ALA A 82 -2.39 21.64 3.10
C ALA A 82 -3.87 21.79 2.72
N THR A 83 -4.28 22.94 2.16
CA THR A 83 -5.65 23.13 1.64
C THR A 83 -6.02 22.08 0.61
N TYR A 84 -5.13 21.80 -0.35
CA TYR A 84 -5.36 20.77 -1.37
C TYR A 84 -5.35 19.35 -0.79
N VAL A 85 -4.51 19.08 0.21
CA VAL A 85 -4.49 17.80 0.93
C VAL A 85 -5.80 17.58 1.67
N ASN A 86 -6.32 18.59 2.36
CA ASN A 86 -7.59 18.52 3.08
C ASN A 86 -8.77 18.29 2.12
N LYS A 87 -8.80 19.00 0.97
CA LYS A 87 -9.80 18.77 -0.09
C LYS A 87 -9.73 17.33 -0.61
N ALA A 88 -8.52 16.84 -0.92
CA ALA A 88 -8.33 15.47 -1.39
C ALA A 88 -8.74 14.43 -0.34
N HIS A 89 -8.45 14.69 0.93
CA HIS A 89 -8.86 13.83 2.03
C HIS A 89 -10.39 13.76 2.17
N GLY A 90 -11.09 14.89 2.06
CA GLY A 90 -12.56 14.93 2.06
C GLY A 90 -13.18 14.21 0.86
N LEU A 91 -12.56 14.28 -0.33
CA LEU A 91 -13.01 13.50 -1.48
C LEU A 91 -12.76 12.00 -1.28
N MET A 92 -11.64 11.63 -0.66
CA MET A 92 -11.30 10.25 -0.35
C MET A 92 -12.21 9.65 0.74
N SER A 93 -12.58 10.40 1.77
CA SER A 93 -13.48 9.92 2.82
C SER A 93 -14.89 9.62 2.30
N ASN A 94 -15.35 10.40 1.33
CA ASN A 94 -16.63 10.16 0.65
C ASN A 94 -16.56 9.05 -0.41
N TYR A 95 -15.36 8.62 -0.79
CA TYR A 95 -15.17 7.55 -1.75
C TYR A 95 -15.40 6.18 -1.11
N LYS A 96 -16.61 5.65 -1.31
CA LYS A 96 -16.92 4.24 -1.05
C LYS A 96 -16.35 3.40 -2.19
N GLY A 97 -15.03 3.20 -2.17
CA GLY A 97 -14.38 2.26 -3.07
C GLY A 97 -14.94 0.87 -2.82
N SER A 98 -15.88 0.42 -3.65
CA SER A 98 -16.38 -0.95 -3.61
C SER A 98 -15.19 -1.88 -3.83
N CYS A 99 -14.72 -2.51 -2.75
CA CYS A 99 -13.92 -3.72 -2.86
C CYS A 99 -14.84 -4.75 -3.52
N PRO A 100 -14.61 -5.15 -4.78
CA PRO A 100 -15.55 -6.01 -5.50
C PRO A 100 -15.72 -7.40 -4.87
N ASN A 101 -14.87 -7.75 -3.90
CA ASN A 101 -15.03 -8.93 -3.05
C ASN A 101 -15.77 -8.57 -1.76
N SER A 102 -17.07 -8.28 -1.89
CA SER A 102 -18.02 -8.23 -0.75
C SER A 102 -18.17 -9.61 -0.07
N LYS A 103 -17.84 -10.69 -0.79
CA LYS A 103 -17.58 -12.01 -0.21
C LYS A 103 -16.16 -12.43 -0.56
N CYS A 104 -15.19 -12.08 0.28
CA CYS A 104 -13.88 -12.71 0.23
C CYS A 104 -14.08 -14.23 0.30
N SER A 105 -13.46 -14.99 -0.61
CA SER A 105 -13.42 -16.46 -0.56
C SER A 105 -13.15 -16.94 0.87
N ASP A 106 -13.73 -18.06 1.29
CA ASP A 106 -13.52 -18.65 2.62
C ASP A 106 -12.03 -18.66 3.02
N TYR A 107 -11.14 -18.94 2.06
CA TYR A 107 -9.70 -18.86 2.26
C TYR A 107 -9.22 -17.45 2.64
N LEU A 108 -9.67 -16.41 1.94
CA LEU A 108 -9.28 -15.03 2.21
C LEU A 108 -9.84 -14.54 3.54
N THR A 109 -11.05 -14.95 3.91
CA THR A 109 -11.62 -14.67 5.24
C THR A 109 -10.79 -15.32 6.33
N PHE A 110 -10.45 -16.60 6.15
CA PHE A 110 -9.56 -17.35 7.04
C PHE A 110 -8.18 -16.69 7.17
N VAL A 111 -7.56 -16.29 6.05
CA VAL A 111 -6.27 -15.61 6.03
C VAL A 111 -6.34 -14.29 6.80
N CYS A 112 -7.37 -13.46 6.58
CA CYS A 112 -7.51 -12.19 7.29
C CYS A 112 -7.63 -12.36 8.81
N GLN A 113 -8.42 -13.35 9.24
CA GLN A 113 -8.62 -13.64 10.67
C GLN A 113 -7.35 -14.19 11.31
N SER A 114 -6.74 -15.20 10.70
CA SER A 114 -5.53 -15.85 11.21
C SER A 114 -4.32 -14.91 11.18
N TYR A 115 -4.18 -14.07 10.15
CA TYR A 115 -3.09 -13.10 10.05
C TYR A 115 -3.11 -12.09 11.20
N LYS A 116 -4.29 -11.56 11.56
CA LYS A 116 -4.43 -10.62 12.69
C LYS A 116 -3.97 -11.26 14.01
N CYS A 117 -4.40 -12.50 14.30
CA CYS A 117 -4.03 -13.21 15.52
C CYS A 117 -2.55 -13.63 15.56
N LEU A 118 -2.00 -14.06 14.42
CA LEU A 118 -0.59 -14.45 14.35
C LEU A 118 0.33 -13.24 14.44
N ARG A 119 -0.08 -12.09 13.90
CA ARG A 119 0.73 -10.87 13.99
C ARG A 119 0.79 -10.29 15.40
N THR A 120 -0.28 -10.41 16.18
CA THR A 120 -0.28 -9.99 17.59
C THR A 120 0.52 -10.94 18.47
N ARG A 121 0.43 -12.25 18.22
CA ARG A 121 1.18 -13.27 19.00
C ARG A 121 2.67 -13.35 18.64
N HIS A 122 3.00 -13.10 17.37
CA HIS A 122 4.36 -13.19 16.84
C HIS A 122 4.77 -11.89 16.12
N PRO A 123 5.14 -10.83 16.87
CA PRO A 123 5.58 -9.58 16.28
C PRO A 123 6.94 -9.69 15.57
N ASP A 124 7.74 -10.69 15.95
CA ASP A 124 9.05 -11.02 15.39
C ASP A 124 8.96 -11.85 14.09
N TRP A 125 7.82 -12.47 13.80
CA TRP A 125 7.68 -13.26 12.58
C TRP A 125 7.58 -12.39 11.34
N THR A 126 8.27 -12.84 10.30
CA THR A 126 8.15 -12.24 8.96
C THR A 126 6.78 -12.54 8.37
N SER A 127 6.29 -11.64 7.52
CA SER A 127 5.01 -11.85 6.81
C SER A 127 5.00 -13.16 6.02
N GLN A 128 6.14 -13.58 5.46
CA GLN A 128 6.28 -14.86 4.75
C GLN A 128 5.99 -16.04 5.68
N ARG A 129 6.63 -16.09 6.85
CA ARG A 129 6.44 -17.17 7.82
C ARG A 129 5.01 -17.25 8.32
N ILE A 130 4.36 -16.11 8.56
CA ILE A 130 2.94 -16.05 8.93
C ILE A 130 2.07 -16.63 7.80
N MET A 131 2.33 -16.23 6.56
CA MET A 131 1.55 -16.71 5.41
C MET A 131 1.74 -18.20 5.13
N ASP A 132 2.94 -18.73 5.32
CA ASP A 132 3.22 -20.16 5.15
C ASP A 132 2.50 -20.98 6.23
N ALA A 133 2.53 -20.52 7.49
CA ALA A 133 1.76 -21.13 8.57
C ALA A 133 0.24 -21.12 8.30
N ILE A 134 -0.30 -20.01 7.77
CA ILE A 134 -1.71 -19.91 7.39
C ILE A 134 -2.06 -20.89 6.26
N LYS A 135 -1.21 -21.00 5.23
CA LYS A 135 -1.42 -21.95 4.12
C LYS A 135 -1.40 -23.40 4.61
N ASP A 136 -0.45 -23.74 5.46
CA ASP A 136 -0.34 -25.08 6.04
C ASP A 136 -1.57 -25.42 6.86
N GLU A 137 -2.03 -24.49 7.69
CA GLU A 137 -3.22 -24.67 8.50
C GLU A 137 -4.48 -24.84 7.66
N TYR A 138 -4.65 -24.01 6.63
CA TYR A 138 -5.78 -24.15 5.72
C TYR A 138 -5.79 -25.50 4.98
N ARG A 139 -4.61 -26.00 4.56
CA ARG A 139 -4.47 -27.34 3.95
C ARG A 139 -4.89 -28.44 4.92
N ARG A 140 -4.49 -28.36 6.19
CA ARG A 140 -4.88 -29.34 7.23
C ARG A 140 -6.39 -29.33 7.48
N GLN A 141 -6.98 -28.16 7.65
CA GLN A 141 -8.42 -28.02 7.92
C GLN A 141 -9.28 -28.59 6.78
N ARG A 142 -8.83 -28.49 5.52
CA ARG A 142 -9.54 -29.09 4.38
C ARG A 142 -9.33 -30.60 4.28
N SER A 143 -8.18 -31.12 4.71
CA SER A 143 -7.92 -32.56 4.77
C SER A 143 -8.72 -33.27 5.87
N SER A 144 -9.04 -32.57 6.97
CA SER A 144 -9.80 -33.13 8.10
C SER A 144 -11.32 -33.16 7.89
N LYS A 145 -11.84 -32.42 6.89
CA LYS A 145 -13.28 -32.36 6.55
C LYS A 145 -13.71 -33.40 5.50
N LYS A 146 -12.80 -34.28 5.10
CA LYS A 146 -13.01 -35.30 4.07
C LYS A 146 -13.08 -36.67 4.72
#